data_AF-A0A314YB05-F1
#
_entry.id   AF-A0A314YB05-F1
#
_cell.length_a   1.000
_cell.length_b   1.000
_cell.length_c   1.000
_cell.angle_alpha   90.00
_cell.angle_beta   90.00
_cell.angle_gamma   90.00
#
_symmetry.space_group_name_H-M   'P 1'
#
loop_
_entity.id
_entity.type
_entity.pdbx_description
1 polymer ?
#
loop_
_entity_poly.entity_id
_entity_poly.type
_entity_poly.pdbx_seq_one_letter_code
_entity_poly.pdbx_strand_id
1 'polypeptide(L)'
;MSETDKSDKNHILAERAECLLFCLKQRYPELSQTSLDTCKIEYNRDVGQAVLESYSRVLESLAFNIVAWIEDVICVERSVRNQGK
;
A
#
# COMPACT_ATOMS: atom_id res chain seq x y z
N MET A 1 -34.92 -9.06 18.53
CA MET A 1 -33.68 -8.30 18.26
C MET A 1 -33.14 -8.84 16.95
N SER A 2 -33.29 -8.02 15.91
CA SER A 2 -33.44 -8.40 14.51
C SER A 2 -32.12 -8.48 13.75
N GLU A 3 -32.05 -9.35 12.75
CA GLU A 3 -30.93 -9.52 11.79
C GLU A 3 -30.32 -8.20 11.26
N THR A 4 -31.10 -7.12 11.25
CA THR A 4 -30.64 -5.75 10.93
C THR A 4 -29.52 -5.25 11.85
N ASP A 5 -29.58 -5.48 13.17
CA ASP A 5 -28.54 -5.04 14.12
C ASP A 5 -27.21 -5.79 13.91
N LYS A 6 -27.27 -7.03 13.39
CA LYS A 6 -26.08 -7.82 13.03
C LYS A 6 -25.44 -7.33 11.73
N SER A 7 -26.27 -6.97 10.75
CA SER A 7 -25.81 -6.36 9.49
C SER A 7 -25.08 -5.05 9.74
N ASP A 8 -25.62 -4.20 10.62
CA ASP A 8 -25.01 -2.91 10.98
C ASP A 8 -23.67 -3.10 11.71
N LYS A 9 -23.59 -4.07 12.63
CA LYS A 9 -22.32 -4.43 13.30
C LYS A 9 -21.27 -4.93 12.31
N ASN A 10 -21.65 -5.76 11.33
CA ASN A 10 -20.74 -6.25 10.31
C ASN A 10 -20.20 -5.11 9.44
N HIS A 11 -21.04 -4.12 9.12
CA HIS A 11 -20.61 -2.96 8.35
C HIS A 11 -19.56 -2.12 9.11
N ILE A 12 -19.80 -1.85 10.40
CA ILE A 12 -18.84 -1.14 11.26
C ILE A 12 -17.51 -1.91 11.36
N LEU A 13 -17.57 -3.24 11.47
CA LEU A 13 -16.37 -4.07 11.52
C LEU A 13 -15.61 -4.08 10.19
N ALA A 14 -16.32 -4.08 9.06
CA ALA A 14 -15.70 -3.99 7.73
C ALA A 14 -14.97 -2.66 7.54
N GLU A 15 -15.61 -1.53 7.87
CA GLU A 15 -14.99 -0.21 7.82
C GLU A 15 -13.72 -0.14 8.70
N ARG A 16 -13.80 -0.68 9.93
CA ARG A 16 -12.63 -0.75 10.83
C ARG A 16 -11.50 -1.60 10.24
N ALA A 17 -11.82 -2.71 9.60
CA ALA A 17 -10.82 -3.57 8.95
C ALA A 17 -10.14 -2.84 7.77
N GLU A 18 -10.90 -2.08 6.98
CA GLU A 18 -10.36 -1.24 5.90
C GLU A 18 -9.41 -0.15 6.43
N CYS A 19 -9.81 0.55 7.50
CA CYS A 19 -8.94 1.54 8.15
C CYS A 19 -7.64 0.90 8.67
N LEU A 20 -7.72 -0.28 9.29
CA LEU A 20 -6.54 -0.98 9.79
C LEU A 20 -5.61 -1.41 8.64
N LEU A 21 -6.17 -1.96 7.56
CA LEU A 21 -5.40 -2.32 6.37
C LEU A 21 -4.71 -1.10 5.76
N PHE A 22 -5.38 0.05 5.70
CA PHE A 22 -4.80 1.30 5.24
C PHE A 22 -3.61 1.74 6.10
N CYS A 23 -3.76 1.74 7.43
CA CYS A 23 -2.68 2.06 8.35
C CYS A 23 -1.48 1.10 8.22
N LEU A 24 -1.74 -0.19 7.99
CA LEU A 24 -0.68 -1.18 7.74
C LEU A 24 0.12 -0.86 6.48
N LYS A 25 -0.56 -0.53 5.37
CA LYS A 25 0.10 -0.14 4.11
C LYS A 25 0.96 1.11 4.28
N GLN A 26 0.50 2.12 5.02
CA GLN A 26 1.30 3.32 5.27
C GLN A 26 2.53 3.04 6.14
N ARG A 27 2.39 2.19 7.15
CA ARG A 27 3.48 1.90 8.09
C ARG A 27 4.52 0.93 7.51
N TYR A 28 4.11 0.08 6.57
CA TYR A 28 4.93 -0.94 5.94
C TYR A 28 4.74 -0.89 4.42
N PRO A 29 5.30 0.12 3.74
CA PRO A 29 5.13 0.29 2.29
C PRO A 29 5.73 -0.87 1.46
N GLU A 30 6.64 -1.65 2.04
CA GLU A 30 7.28 -2.81 1.39
C GLU A 30 6.47 -4.11 1.54
N LEU A 31 5.28 -4.07 2.14
CA LEU A 31 4.46 -5.27 2.28
C LEU A 31 4.09 -5.83 0.89
N SER A 32 4.15 -7.15 0.75
CA SER A 32 3.64 -7.80 -0.45
C SER A 32 2.14 -7.56 -0.60
N GLN A 33 1.66 -7.61 -1.85
CA GLN A 33 0.24 -7.54 -2.12
C GLN A 33 -0.53 -8.64 -1.39
N THR A 34 -1.75 -8.32 -0.98
CA THR A 34 -2.61 -9.32 -0.35
C THR A 34 -2.98 -10.40 -1.36
N SER A 35 -3.20 -11.62 -0.89
CA SER A 35 -3.67 -12.71 -1.76
C SER A 35 -4.96 -12.35 -2.50
N LEU A 36 -5.84 -11.55 -1.88
CA LEU A 36 -7.05 -11.05 -2.52
C LEU A 36 -6.75 -10.07 -3.66
N ASP A 37 -5.80 -9.15 -3.48
CA ASP A 37 -5.39 -8.20 -4.52
C ASP A 37 -4.78 -8.94 -5.72
N THR A 38 -3.95 -9.94 -5.46
CA THR A 38 -3.37 -10.80 -6.51
C THR A 38 -4.47 -11.53 -7.29
N CYS A 39 -5.45 -12.13 -6.62
CA CYS A 39 -6.58 -12.78 -7.29
C CYS A 39 -7.43 -11.79 -8.07
N LYS A 40 -7.68 -10.58 -7.54
CA LYS A 40 -8.42 -9.54 -8.26
C LYS A 40 -7.74 -9.19 -9.57
N ILE A 41 -6.41 -9.10 -9.61
CA ILE A 41 -5.65 -8.84 -10.84
C ILE A 41 -5.76 -10.03 -11.81
N GLU A 42 -5.55 -11.25 -11.32
CA GLU A 42 -5.53 -12.47 -12.15
C GLU A 42 -6.87 -12.74 -12.83
N TYR A 43 -7.99 -12.52 -12.13
CA TYR A 43 -9.32 -12.82 -12.63
C TYR A 43 -10.09 -11.60 -13.16
N ASN A 44 -9.48 -10.41 -13.19
CA ASN A 44 -10.13 -9.21 -13.71
C ASN A 44 -10.41 -9.34 -15.21
N ARG A 45 -11.65 -9.03 -15.62
CA ARG A 45 -12.08 -8.99 -17.03
C ARG A 45 -12.31 -7.57 -17.56
N ASP A 46 -12.28 -6.57 -16.69
CA ASP A 46 -12.41 -5.17 -17.07
C ASP A 46 -11.05 -4.61 -17.51
N VAL A 47 -10.91 -4.41 -18.82
CA VAL A 47 -9.67 -3.88 -19.42
C VAL A 47 -9.35 -2.47 -18.91
N GLY A 48 -10.35 -1.62 -18.71
CA GLY A 48 -10.14 -0.26 -18.21
C GLY A 48 -9.60 -0.25 -16.79
N GLN A 49 -10.17 -1.08 -15.92
CA GLN A 49 -9.67 -1.26 -14.55
C GLN A 49 -8.26 -1.85 -14.54
N ALA A 50 -7.96 -2.81 -15.42
CA ALA A 50 -6.62 -3.41 -15.51
C ALA A 50 -5.55 -2.38 -15.91
N VAL A 51 -5.86 -1.50 -16.86
CA VAL A 51 -4.96 -0.42 -17.27
C VAL A 51 -4.74 0.57 -16.13
N LEU A 52 -5.81 1.00 -15.44
CA LEU A 52 -5.69 1.93 -14.32
C LEU A 52 -4.84 1.34 -13.18
N GLU A 53 -5.13 0.09 -12.77
CA GLU A 53 -4.40 -0.61 -11.71
C GLU A 53 -2.91 -0.75 -12.04
N SER A 54 -2.58 -1.24 -13.23
CA SER A 54 -1.18 -1.45 -13.65
C SER A 54 -0.41 -0.14 -13.75
N TYR A 55 -1.02 0.90 -14.32
CA TYR A 55 -0.37 2.19 -14.50
C TYR A 55 -0.13 2.88 -13.15
N SER A 56 -1.14 2.95 -12.29
CA SER A 56 -1.01 3.51 -10.94
C SER A 56 0.08 2.80 -10.14
N ARG A 57 0.18 1.47 -10.25
CA ARG A 57 1.18 0.68 -9.52
C ARG A 57 2.61 0.90 -10.01
N VAL A 58 2.81 1.08 -11.32
CA VAL A 58 4.13 1.45 -11.87
C VAL A 58 4.56 2.82 -11.36
N LEU A 59 3.65 3.79 -11.33
CA LEU A 59 3.93 5.12 -10.79
C LEU A 59 4.24 5.11 -9.30
N GLU A 60 3.48 4.36 -8.51
CA GLU A 60 3.74 4.17 -7.07
C GLU A 60 5.14 3.58 -6.83
N SER A 61 5.49 2.52 -7.56
CA SER A 61 6.80 1.87 -7.45
C SER A 61 7.95 2.81 -7.83
N LEU A 62 7.75 3.62 -8.88
CA LEU A 62 8.74 4.62 -9.30
C LEU A 62 8.93 5.71 -8.24
N ALA A 63 7.85 6.22 -7.67
CA ALA A 63 7.90 7.23 -6.62
C ALA A 63 8.64 6.69 -5.37
N PHE A 64 8.34 5.46 -4.96
CA PHE A 64 9.04 4.79 -3.86
C PHE A 64 10.55 4.70 -4.13
N ASN A 65 10.96 4.22 -5.32
CA ASN A 65 12.37 4.09 -5.68
C ASN A 65 13.10 5.44 -5.67
N ILE A 66 12.48 6.50 -6.19
CA ILE A 66 13.10 7.84 -6.20
C ILE A 66 13.34 8.33 -4.77
N VAL A 67 12.37 8.17 -3.86
CA VAL A 67 12.52 8.55 -2.46
C VAL A 67 13.64 7.75 -1.79
N ALA A 68 13.66 6.43 -1.97
CA ALA A 68 14.70 5.57 -1.43
C ALA A 68 16.11 5.97 -1.91
N TRP A 69 16.27 6.27 -3.20
CA TRP A 69 17.57 6.73 -3.72
C TRP A 69 18.02 8.07 -3.14
N ILE A 70 17.08 9.00 -2.91
CA ILE A 70 17.40 10.28 -2.25
C ILE A 70 17.85 10.02 -0.80
N GLU A 71 17.15 9.15 -0.08
CA GLU A 71 17.50 8.78 1.29
C GLU A 71 18.88 8.12 1.38
N ASP A 72 19.21 7.22 0.44
CA ASP A 72 20.53 6.58 0.36
C ASP A 72 21.66 7.61 0.20
N VAL A 73 21.50 8.58 -0.71
CA VAL A 73 22.50 9.64 -0.93
C VAL A 73 22.67 10.50 0.34
N ILE A 74 21.57 10.90 0.98
CA ILE A 74 21.60 11.68 2.22
C ILE A 74 22.27 10.89 3.36
N CYS A 75 22.02 9.58 3.43
CA CYS A 75 22.62 8.69 4.41
C CYS A 75 24.15 8.63 4.26
N VAL A 76 24.62 8.43 3.02
CA VAL A 76 26.06 8.42 2.71
C VAL A 76 26.71 9.76 3.03
N GLU A 77 26.10 10.88 2.64
CA GLU A 77 26.60 12.23 2.93
C GLU A 77 26.77 12.45 4.44
N ARG A 78 25.76 12.07 5.23
CA ARG A 78 25.81 12.16 6.70
C ARG A 78 26.93 11.29 7.28
N SER A 79 27.15 10.10 6.75
CA SER A 79 28.22 9.20 7.18
C SER A 79 29.61 9.79 6.93
N VAL A 80 29.86 10.28 5.72
CA VAL A 80 31.15 10.90 5.34
C VAL A 80 31.45 12.12 6.20
N ARG A 81 30.46 12.99 6.44
CA ARG A 81 30.62 14.17 7.30
C ARG A 81 30.94 13.82 8.75
N ASN A 82 30.40 12.72 9.25
CA ASN A 82 30.66 12.26 10.62
C ASN A 82 32.04 11.60 10.78
N GLN A 83 32.62 11.02 9.72
CA GLN A 83 33.98 10.47 9.73
C GLN A 83 35.07 11.53 9.54
N GLY A 84 34.73 12.72 9.03
CA GLY A 84 35.63 13.87 8.91
C GLY A 84 35.73 14.73 10.18
N LYS A 85 35.16 14.29 11.30
CA LYS A 85 35.35 14.83 12.65
C LYS A 85 36.19 13.86 13.47
#